data_AF-A0A7C3CBL2-F1
#
_entry.id   AF-A0A7C3CBL2-F1
#
_cell.length_a   1.000
_cell.length_b   1.000
_cell.length_c   1.000
_cell.angle_alpha   90.00
_cell.angle_beta   90.00
_cell.angle_gamma   90.00
#
_symmetry.space_group_name_H-M   'P 1'
#
loop_
_entity.id
_entity.type
_entity.pdbx_description
1 polymer ?
#
loop_
_entity_poly.entity_id
_entity_poly.type
_entity_poly.pdbx_seq_one_letter_code
_entity_poly.pdbx_strand_id
1 'polypeptide(L)'
;MRGTVERISGDVAEVRLQDGSLVRALPVKVDTPGQETLLSIRPERIMLDPPQGDDIPVLEGRVEELIYLGDHIRCRLSVADNDEFVVKIPNAADEKRLKAGQSVRLGWKTSDCRALDP
;
A
#
# COMPACT_ATOMS: atom_id res chain seq x y z
N MET A 1 -2.36 0.46 7.13
CA MET A 1 -3.67 0.99 6.69
C MET A 1 -4.76 0.23 7.41
N ARG A 2 -5.86 0.89 7.81
CA ARG A 2 -6.99 0.23 8.49
C ARG A 2 -7.98 -0.30 7.46
N GLY A 3 -8.60 -1.43 7.74
CA GLY A 3 -9.65 -2.00 6.91
C GLY A 3 -10.44 -3.09 7.63
N THR A 4 -11.40 -3.65 6.91
CA THR A 4 -12.27 -4.73 7.39
C THR A 4 -12.16 -5.92 6.44
N VAL A 5 -12.00 -7.12 6.99
CA VAL A 5 -11.95 -8.36 6.19
C VAL A 5 -13.32 -8.61 5.58
N GLU A 6 -13.45 -8.64 4.26
CA GLU A 6 -14.70 -9.01 3.59
C GLU A 6 -14.79 -10.52 3.34
N ARG A 7 -13.66 -11.14 3.02
CA ARG A 7 -13.60 -12.56 2.66
C ARG A 7 -12.23 -13.13 2.97
N ILE A 8 -12.20 -14.41 3.34
CA ILE A 8 -10.96 -15.19 3.42
C ILE A 8 -11.13 -16.43 2.53
N SER A 9 -10.11 -16.76 1.75
CA SER A 9 -10.09 -17.92 0.86
C SER A 9 -8.68 -18.50 0.78
N GLY A 10 -8.48 -19.60 1.52
CA GLY A 10 -7.15 -20.18 1.70
C GLY A 10 -6.20 -19.15 2.32
N ASP A 11 -5.09 -18.90 1.64
CA ASP A 11 -4.03 -18.01 2.13
C ASP A 11 -4.22 -16.55 1.72
N VAL A 12 -5.43 -16.15 1.32
CA VAL A 12 -5.73 -14.78 0.90
C VAL A 12 -6.96 -14.24 1.62
N ALA A 13 -6.79 -13.06 2.23
CA ALA A 13 -7.86 -12.21 2.71
C ALA A 13 -8.12 -11.08 1.71
N GLU A 14 -9.39 -10.85 1.39
CA GLU A 14 -9.88 -9.65 0.72
C GLU A 14 -10.31 -8.66 1.81
N VAL A 15 -9.71 -7.46 1.80
CA VAL A 15 -9.86 -6.44 2.83
C VAL A 15 -10.35 -5.15 2.21
N ARG A 16 -11.46 -4.63 2.71
CA ARG A 16 -12.01 -3.32 2.34
C ARG A 16 -11.33 -2.24 3.17
N LEU A 17 -10.73 -1.26 2.50
CA LEU A 17 -10.14 -0.08 3.12
C LEU A 17 -11.22 0.99 3.39
N GLN A 18 -10.86 2.01 4.17
CA GLN A 18 -11.77 3.08 4.59
C GLN A 18 -12.31 3.91 3.41
N ASP A 19 -11.53 4.05 2.34
CA ASP A 19 -11.92 4.74 1.11
C ASP A 19 -12.82 3.88 0.19
N GLY A 20 -13.15 2.66 0.60
CA GLY A 20 -13.94 1.70 -0.18
C GLY A 20 -13.12 0.84 -1.14
N SER A 21 -11.80 1.03 -1.23
CA SER A 21 -10.93 0.21 -2.05
C SER A 21 -10.85 -1.23 -1.52
N LEU A 22 -10.86 -2.22 -2.43
CA LEU A 22 -10.69 -3.63 -2.07
C LEU A 22 -9.26 -4.07 -2.40
N VAL A 23 -8.56 -4.60 -1.40
CA VAL A 23 -7.17 -5.06 -1.55
C VAL A 23 -7.01 -6.50 -1.02
N ARG A 24 -5.94 -7.15 -1.44
CA ARG A 24 -5.63 -8.54 -1.06
C ARG A 24 -4.41 -8.57 -0.14
N ALA A 25 -4.44 -9.45 0.86
CA ALA A 25 -3.40 -9.62 1.85
C ALA A 25 -3.31 -11.08 2.33
N LEU A 26 -2.19 -11.45 2.93
CA LEU A 26 -2.05 -12.71 3.66
C LEU A 26 -2.74 -12.60 5.04
N PRO A 27 -3.65 -13.52 5.40
CA PRO A 27 -4.35 -13.51 6.69
C PRO A 27 -3.44 -14.00 7.82
N VAL A 28 -2.62 -13.11 8.40
CA VAL A 28 -1.63 -13.50 9.42
C VAL A 28 -2.23 -13.52 10.83
N LYS A 29 -3.12 -12.58 11.15
CA LYS A 29 -3.81 -12.48 12.45
C LYS A 29 -5.32 -12.26 12.33
N VAL A 30 -5.87 -12.63 11.18
CA VAL A 30 -7.31 -12.55 10.90
C VAL A 30 -7.80 -13.89 10.38
N ASP A 31 -8.99 -14.29 10.78
CA ASP A 31 -9.55 -15.60 10.43
C ASP A 31 -11.05 -15.57 10.07
N THR A 32 -11.72 -14.42 10.27
CA THR A 32 -13.16 -14.28 10.08
C THR A 32 -13.52 -13.03 9.27
N PRO A 33 -14.49 -13.13 8.33
CA PRO A 33 -15.11 -11.96 7.71
C PRO A 33 -15.75 -11.04 8.74
N GLY A 34 -15.67 -9.73 8.50
CA GLY A 34 -16.14 -8.68 9.40
C GLY A 34 -15.12 -8.22 10.44
N GLN A 35 -13.99 -8.92 10.60
CA GLN A 35 -12.93 -8.53 11.53
C GLN A 35 -12.20 -7.27 11.05
N GLU A 36 -11.96 -6.33 11.98
CA GLU A 36 -11.08 -5.20 11.73
C GLU A 36 -9.62 -5.65 11.65
N THR A 37 -8.84 -5.00 10.78
CA THR A 37 -7.44 -5.36 10.56
C THR A 37 -6.58 -4.15 10.25
N LEU A 38 -5.29 -4.27 10.57
CA LEU A 38 -4.24 -3.40 10.06
C LEU A 38 -3.45 -4.10 8.96
N LEU A 39 -3.46 -3.50 7.77
CA LEU A 39 -2.59 -3.90 6.68
C LEU A 39 -1.19 -3.32 6.89
N SER A 40 -0.21 -4.22 6.88
CA SER A 40 1.21 -3.91 6.93
C SER A 40 1.88 -4.36 5.63
N ILE A 41 2.49 -3.39 4.95
CA ILE A 41 3.31 -3.60 3.75
C ILE A 41 4.64 -2.90 4.02
N ARG A 42 5.74 -3.54 3.61
CA ARG A 42 7.06 -2.91 3.75
C ARG A 42 7.18 -1.74 2.76
N PRO A 43 7.71 -0.57 3.17
CA PRO A 43 7.79 0.61 2.31
C PRO A 43 8.50 0.37 0.97
N GLU A 44 9.51 -0.50 0.96
CA GLU A 44 10.30 -0.86 -0.23
C GLU A 44 9.61 -1.86 -1.17
N ARG A 45 8.45 -2.40 -0.78
CA ARG A 45 7.64 -3.32 -1.60
C ARG A 45 6.49 -2.62 -2.33
N ILE A 46 6.35 -1.31 -2.14
CA ILE A 46 5.37 -0.50 -2.85
C ILE A 46 5.95 -0.09 -4.21
N MET A 47 5.17 -0.35 -5.26
CA MET A 47 5.42 0.06 -6.63
C MET A 47 4.70 1.38 -6.90
N LEU A 48 5.40 2.31 -7.52
CA LEU A 48 4.82 3.51 -8.12
C LEU A 48 4.43 3.21 -9.56
N ASP A 49 3.27 3.70 -9.98
CA ASP A 49 2.70 3.44 -11.29
C ASP A 49 2.76 1.94 -11.66
N PRO A 50 2.19 1.05 -10.82
CA PRO A 50 2.25 -0.38 -11.06
C PRO A 50 1.64 -0.75 -12.42
N PRO A 51 2.11 -1.85 -13.04
CA PRO A 51 1.40 -2.43 -14.18
C PRO A 51 0.01 -2.88 -13.75
N GLN A 52 -0.95 -2.84 -14.67
CA GLN A 52 -2.26 -3.46 -14.42
C GLN A 52 -2.11 -4.98 -14.31
N GLY A 53 -2.72 -5.58 -13.30
CA GLY A 53 -2.78 -7.02 -13.12
C GLY A 53 -3.67 -7.40 -11.94
N ASP A 54 -4.25 -8.61 -12.00
CA ASP A 54 -5.27 -9.08 -11.05
C ASP A 54 -4.78 -9.24 -9.60
N ASP A 55 -3.46 -9.30 -9.38
CA ASP A 55 -2.85 -9.50 -8.06
C ASP A 55 -2.15 -8.25 -7.50
N ILE A 56 -2.37 -7.09 -8.14
CA ILE A 56 -1.79 -5.82 -7.71
C ILE A 56 -2.94 -4.83 -7.52
N PRO A 57 -3.33 -4.50 -6.28
CA PRO A 57 -4.26 -3.41 -6.06
C PRO A 57 -3.65 -2.12 -6.61
N VAL A 58 -4.50 -1.29 -7.22
CA VAL A 58 -4.11 0.04 -7.68
C VAL A 58 -4.85 1.05 -6.82
N LEU A 59 -4.12 1.72 -5.93
CA LEU A 59 -4.63 2.82 -5.13
C LEU A 59 -4.12 4.14 -5.67
N GLU A 60 -4.95 5.17 -5.63
CA GLU A 60 -4.48 6.54 -5.84
C GLU A 60 -3.90 7.09 -4.55
N GLY A 61 -2.79 7.80 -4.68
CA GLY A 61 -2.14 8.50 -3.59
C GLY A 61 -1.67 9.87 -4.02
N ARG A 62 -1.48 10.78 -3.06
CA ARG A 62 -0.89 12.09 -3.30
C ARG A 62 0.43 12.19 -2.55
N VAL A 63 1.48 12.63 -3.23
CA VAL A 63 2.78 12.87 -2.63
C VAL A 63 2.67 14.09 -1.73
N GLU A 64 2.85 13.91 -0.42
CA GLU A 64 2.85 15.00 0.55
C GLU A 64 4.26 15.54 0.76
N GLU A 65 5.25 14.65 0.84
CA GLU A 65 6.62 15.03 1.17
C GLU A 65 7.65 14.05 0.58
N LEU A 66 8.80 14.59 0.20
CA LEU A 66 9.95 13.83 -0.31
C LEU A 66 11.18 14.17 0.52
N ILE A 67 11.78 13.14 1.15
CA ILE A 67 12.98 13.27 1.96
C ILE A 67 14.10 12.48 1.28
N TYR A 68 15.18 13.17 0.92
CA TYR A 68 16.33 12.59 0.21
C TYR A 68 17.37 12.10 1.22
N LEU A 69 17.67 10.80 1.21
CA LEU A 69 18.54 10.15 2.19
C LEU A 69 19.80 9.54 1.55
N GLY A 70 20.21 10.04 0.38
CA GLY A 70 21.41 9.57 -0.32
C GLY A 70 21.13 8.35 -1.20
N ASP A 71 20.96 7.16 -0.62
CA ASP A 71 20.71 5.92 -1.36
C ASP A 71 19.24 5.75 -1.80
N HIS A 72 18.32 6.43 -1.12
CA HIS A 72 16.89 6.37 -1.41
C HIS A 72 16.19 7.69 -1.10
N ILE A 73 14.97 7.78 -1.62
CA ILE A 73 14.01 8.83 -1.32
C ILE A 73 12.92 8.18 -0.45
N ARG A 74 12.68 8.76 0.73
CA ARG A 74 11.51 8.45 1.54
C ARG A 74 10.39 9.39 1.11
N CYS A 75 9.36 8.81 0.51
CA CYS A 75 8.17 9.53 0.07
C CYS A 75 7.04 9.30 1.08
N ARG A 76 6.46 10.37 1.63
CA ARG A 76 5.23 10.31 2.43
C ARG A 76 4.06 10.68 1.55
N LEU A 77 3.00 9.89 1.62
CA LEU A 77 1.81 10.02 0.78
C LEU A 77 0.54 9.95 1.62
N SER A 78 -0.50 10.64 1.16
CA SER A 78 -1.88 10.40 1.56
C SER A 78 -2.51 9.36 0.64
N VAL A 79 -3.02 8.26 1.23
CA VAL A 79 -3.55 7.08 0.52
C VAL A 79 -4.63 6.43 1.36
N ALA A 80 -5.80 6.14 0.77
CA ALA A 80 -6.88 5.40 1.43
C ALA A 80 -7.18 5.90 2.87
N ASP A 81 -7.36 7.22 3.01
CA ASP A 81 -7.62 7.91 4.29
C ASP A 81 -6.48 7.78 5.34
N ASN A 82 -5.25 7.60 4.86
CA ASN A 82 -4.04 7.59 5.68
C ASN A 82 -2.97 8.54 5.12
N ASP A 83 -2.69 9.62 5.85
CA ASP A 83 -1.74 10.68 5.48
C ASP A 83 -0.27 10.37 5.80
N GLU A 84 -0.02 9.24 6.48
CA GLU A 84 1.30 8.82 6.94
C GLU A 84 1.81 7.59 6.17
N PHE A 85 1.32 7.36 4.95
CA PHE A 85 1.76 6.23 4.14
C PHE A 85 3.17 6.48 3.58
N VAL A 86 4.13 5.62 3.90
CA VAL A 86 5.53 5.80 3.50
C VAL A 86 5.95 4.79 2.46
N VAL A 87 6.60 5.29 1.40
CA VAL A 87 7.23 4.49 0.33
C VAL A 87 8.72 4.76 0.30
N LYS A 88 9.51 3.70 0.12
CA LYS A 88 10.96 3.79 -0.05
C LYS A 88 11.31 3.57 -1.52
N ILE A 89 11.82 4.63 -2.17
CA ILE A 89 12.14 4.63 -3.61
C ILE A 89 13.67 4.64 -3.76
N PRO A 90 14.28 3.70 -4.48
CA PRO A 90 15.71 3.77 -4.79
C PRO A 90 16.07 5.11 -5.45
N ASN A 91 17.22 5.69 -5.10
CA ASN A 91 17.70 6.91 -5.75
C ASN A 91 18.33 6.58 -7.12
N ALA A 92 17.51 6.09 -8.06
CA ALA A 92 17.92 5.87 -9.44
C ALA A 92 17.95 7.24 -10.15
N ALA A 93 19.12 7.64 -10.63
CA ALA A 93 19.38 8.99 -11.16
C ALA A 93 18.46 9.40 -12.33
N ASP A 94 17.79 8.45 -13.00
CA ASP A 94 17.02 8.64 -14.23
C ASP A 94 15.50 8.36 -14.11
N GLU A 95 15.00 7.91 -12.96
CA GLU A 95 13.57 7.64 -12.80
C GLU A 95 12.80 8.93 -12.43
N LYS A 96 11.64 9.14 -13.06
CA LYS A 96 10.79 10.34 -12.98
C LYS A 96 10.84 10.99 -11.58
N ARG A 97 11.34 12.24 -11.51
CA ARG A 97 11.31 13.01 -10.27
C ARG A 97 9.87 13.26 -9.83
N LEU A 98 9.47 12.59 -8.76
CA LEU A 98 8.24 12.92 -8.05
C LEU A 98 8.29 14.35 -7.51
N LYS A 99 7.13 14.96 -7.37
CA LYS A 99 6.98 16.29 -6.75
C LYS A 99 5.92 16.24 -5.66
N ALA A 100 6.12 17.03 -4.60
CA ALA A 100 5.05 17.27 -3.63
C ALA A 100 3.80 17.83 -4.34
N GLY A 101 2.64 17.36 -3.91
CA GLY A 101 1.34 17.62 -4.52
C GLY A 101 0.99 16.74 -5.72
N GLN A 102 1.91 15.93 -6.23
CA GLN A 102 1.65 15.05 -7.38
C GLN A 102 0.76 13.86 -6.98
N SER A 103 -0.25 13.56 -7.80
CA SER A 103 -0.99 12.30 -7.72
C SER A 103 -0.20 11.16 -8.37
N VAL A 104 -0.17 10.02 -7.71
CA VAL A 104 0.52 8.80 -8.14
C VAL A 104 -0.37 7.60 -7.94
N ARG A 105 -0.13 6.54 -8.72
CA ARG A 105 -0.75 5.23 -8.47
C ARG A 105 0.22 4.36 -7.69
N LEU A 106 -0.32 3.59 -6.76
CA LEU A 106 0.41 2.74 -5.85
C LEU A 106 -0.10 1.31 -5.98
N GLY A 107 0.81 0.35 -5.88
CA GLY A 107 0.44 -1.05 -5.79
C GLY A 107 1.52 -1.89 -5.15
N TRP A 108 1.16 -3.12 -4.81
CA TRP A 108 2.07 -4.10 -4.22
C TRP A 108 1.58 -5.50 -4.58
N LYS A 109 2.39 -6.52 -4.34
CA LYS A 109 1.95 -7.91 -4.51
C LYS A 109 1.19 -8.36 -3.29
N THR A 110 0.15 -9.18 -3.45
CA THR A 110 -0.59 -9.79 -2.33
C THR A 110 0.34 -10.46 -1.31
N SER A 111 1.39 -11.14 -1.78
CA SER A 111 2.39 -11.81 -0.93
C SER A 111 3.20 -10.87 -0.03
N ASP A 112 3.27 -9.58 -0.36
CA ASP A 112 3.98 -8.56 0.42
C ASP A 112 3.09 -7.86 1.45
N CYS A 113 1.77 -8.09 1.40
CA CYS A 113 0.79 -7.49 2.29
C CYS A 113 0.33 -8.47 3.36
N ARG A 114 0.31 -8.02 4.62
CA ARG A 114 -0.14 -8.83 5.76
C ARG A 114 -1.30 -8.15 6.45
N ALA A 115 -2.39 -8.90 6.66
CA ALA A 115 -3.49 -8.52 7.52
C ALA A 115 -3.17 -8.95 8.96
N LEU A 116 -2.98 -7.96 9.83
CA LEU A 116 -2.60 -8.11 11.23
C LEU A 116 -3.76 -7.71 12.16
N ASP A 117 -3.57 -7.95 13.45
CA ASP A 117 -4.42 -7.42 14.51
C ASP A 117 -4.38 -5.87 14.53
N PRO A 118 -5.51 -5.22 14.87
CA PRO A 118 -5.69 -3.77 14.75
C PRO A 118 -5.02 -2.90 15.83
#